data_AF-A0A3D4QN78-F1
#
_entry.id   AF-A0A3D4QN78-F1
#
_cell.length_a   1.000
_cell.length_b   1.000
_cell.length_c   1.000
_cell.angle_alpha   90.00
_cell.angle_beta   90.00
_cell.angle_gamma   90.00
#
_symmetry.space_group_name_H-M   'P 1'
#
loop_
_entity.id
_entity.type
_entity.pdbx_description
1 polymer ?
#
loop_
_entity_poly.entity_id
_entity_poly.type
_entity_poly.pdbx_seq_one_letter_code
_entity_poly.pdbx_strand_id
1 'polypeptide(L)'
;YAGVDPEYITRTYDLSAYEVSYGKNAALGEIKAEEGMGTALSEKRNNFLTQSIVASVDKFDEVFDTGMQDYLNSGGQAIIDERKAAWEKVYSDKTMLD
;
A
#
# COMPACT_ATOMS: atom_id res chain seq x y z
N TYR A 1 -23.07 19.27 20.76
CA TYR A 1 -22.25 19.72 21.89
C TYR A 1 -23.03 20.77 22.68
N ALA A 2 -23.84 20.35 23.66
CA ALA A 2 -24.58 21.29 24.49
C ALA A 2 -23.63 21.95 25.50
N GLY A 3 -23.47 23.27 25.44
CA GLY A 3 -22.60 24.04 26.35
C GLY A 3 -21.26 24.51 25.77
N VAL A 4 -20.94 24.17 24.52
CA VAL A 4 -19.78 24.72 23.81
C VAL A 4 -20.25 25.87 22.93
N ASP A 5 -19.56 27.00 22.96
CA ASP A 5 -19.85 28.14 22.09
C ASP A 5 -19.76 27.69 20.62
N PRO A 6 -20.82 27.90 19.80
CA PRO A 6 -20.83 27.53 18.39
C PRO A 6 -19.63 28.05 17.59
N GLU A 7 -19.03 29.18 17.98
CA GLU A 7 -17.85 29.73 17.31
C GLU A 7 -16.66 28.76 17.30
N TYR A 8 -16.43 28.03 18.41
CA TYR A 8 -15.36 27.05 18.48
C TYR A 8 -15.62 25.84 17.59
N ILE A 9 -16.89 25.45 17.40
CA ILE A 9 -17.26 24.34 16.52
C ILE A 9 -17.00 24.73 15.07
N THR A 10 -17.42 25.93 14.66
CA THR A 10 -17.19 26.44 13.30
C THR A 10 -15.70 26.60 13.02
N ARG A 11 -14.95 27.23 13.92
CA ARG A 11 -13.50 27.42 13.76
C ARG A 11 -12.75 26.09 13.68
N THR A 12 -13.14 25.10 14.48
CA THR A 12 -12.51 23.77 14.44
C THR A 12 -12.86 23.04 13.14
N TYR A 13 -14.08 23.16 12.65
CA TYR A 13 -14.48 22.62 11.35
C TYR A 13 -13.69 23.24 10.20
N ASP A 14 -13.56 24.56 10.19
CA ASP A 14 -12.77 25.28 9.17
C ASP A 14 -11.30 24.87 9.24
N LEU A 15 -10.72 24.78 10.45
CA LEU A 15 -9.35 24.30 10.66
C LEU A 15 -9.15 22.84 10.26
N SER A 16 -10.16 21.99 10.42
CA SER A 16 -10.08 20.58 10.03
C SER A 16 -9.93 20.37 8.51
N ALA A 17 -10.22 21.39 7.70
CA ALA A 17 -10.01 21.34 6.26
C ALA A 17 -8.61 21.82 5.84
N TYR A 18 -7.86 22.50 6.71
CA TYR A 18 -6.49 22.89 6.44
C TYR A 18 -5.55 21.70 6.68
N GLU A 19 -4.64 21.45 5.73
CA GLU A 19 -3.62 20.38 5.76
C GLU A 19 -4.14 18.93 5.69
N VAL A 20 -5.41 18.71 5.37
CA VAL A 20 -5.92 17.35 5.11
C VAL A 20 -5.66 16.94 3.67
N SER A 21 -4.83 15.93 3.47
CA SER A 21 -4.79 15.18 2.21
C SER A 21 -5.79 14.02 2.30
N TYR A 22 -6.86 14.07 1.51
CA TYR A 22 -7.69 12.88 1.31
C TYR A 22 -6.94 11.91 0.39
N GLY A 23 -6.61 10.73 0.91
CA GLY A 23 -6.04 9.66 0.10
C GLY A 23 -7.06 9.21 -0.95
N LYS A 24 -6.71 9.35 -2.24
CA LYS A 24 -7.54 8.85 -3.34
C LYS A 24 -7.40 7.34 -3.42
N ASN A 25 -8.53 6.63 -3.45
CA ASN A 25 -8.56 5.17 -3.58
C ASN A 25 -9.14 4.75 -4.93
N ALA A 26 -8.43 3.88 -5.65
CA ALA A 26 -8.93 3.28 -6.88
C ALA A 26 -9.68 1.98 -6.55
N ALA A 27 -11.00 1.98 -6.69
CA ALA A 27 -11.80 0.76 -6.62
C ALA A 27 -11.70 -0.02 -7.94
N LEU A 28 -10.72 -0.92 -8.04
CA LEU A 28 -10.45 -1.72 -9.25
C LEU A 28 -11.18 -3.07 -9.30
N GLY A 29 -12.01 -3.35 -8.29
CA GLY A 29 -12.70 -4.63 -8.15
C GLY A 29 -11.85 -5.70 -7.48
N GLU A 30 -12.28 -6.96 -7.64
CA GLU A 30 -11.61 -8.13 -7.08
C GLU A 30 -10.31 -8.45 -7.83
N ILE A 31 -9.27 -8.82 -7.08
CA ILE A 31 -7.99 -9.30 -7.59
C ILE A 31 -7.87 -10.78 -7.21
N LYS A 32 -8.09 -11.68 -8.16
CA LYS A 32 -8.16 -13.13 -7.90
C LYS A 32 -6.84 -13.72 -7.43
N ALA A 33 -5.73 -13.22 -7.94
CA ALA A 33 -4.40 -13.65 -7.53
C ALA A 33 -4.10 -13.35 -6.05
N GLU A 34 -4.84 -12.43 -5.43
CA GLU A 34 -4.68 -12.07 -4.03
C GLU A 34 -5.46 -13.00 -3.08
N GLU A 35 -6.46 -13.72 -3.60
CA GLU A 35 -7.30 -14.60 -2.81
C GLU A 35 -6.47 -15.70 -2.13
N GLY A 36 -6.57 -15.80 -0.80
CA GLY A 36 -5.84 -16.80 0.00
C GLY A 36 -4.34 -16.53 0.17
N MET A 37 -3.77 -15.49 -0.46
CA MET A 37 -2.33 -15.20 -0.38
C MET A 37 -1.94 -14.26 0.76
N GLY A 38 -2.91 -13.57 1.37
CA GLY A 38 -2.67 -12.46 2.31
C GLY A 38 -1.71 -12.78 3.45
N THR A 39 -1.96 -13.86 4.21
CA THR A 39 -1.11 -14.23 5.36
C THR A 39 0.27 -14.73 4.91
N ALA A 40 0.31 -15.66 3.95
CA ALA A 40 1.56 -16.27 3.50
C ALA A 40 2.54 -15.26 2.90
N LEU A 41 2.06 -14.37 2.04
CA LEU A 41 2.89 -13.31 1.45
C LEU A 41 3.29 -12.26 2.48
N SER A 42 2.41 -11.92 3.43
CA SER A 42 2.74 -10.97 4.50
C SER A 42 3.84 -11.48 5.41
N GLU A 43 3.78 -12.75 5.82
CA GLU A 43 4.81 -13.38 6.64
C GLU A 43 6.14 -13.47 5.90
N LYS A 44 6.12 -13.94 4.64
CA LYS A 44 7.33 -13.99 3.79
C LYS A 44 7.97 -12.61 3.64
N ARG A 45 7.17 -11.58 3.37
CA ARG A 45 7.63 -10.19 3.30
C ARG A 45 8.28 -9.74 4.61
N ASN A 46 7.59 -9.94 5.73
CA ASN A 46 8.08 -9.52 7.03
C ASN A 46 9.41 -10.21 7.36
N ASN A 47 9.54 -11.49 7.04
CA ASN A 47 10.75 -12.26 7.29
C ASN A 47 11.95 -11.73 6.51
N PHE A 48 11.85 -11.58 5.18
CA PHE A 48 13.01 -11.13 4.40
C PHE A 48 13.37 -9.66 4.69
N LEU A 49 12.37 -8.79 4.94
CA LEU A 49 12.65 -7.41 5.35
C LEU A 49 13.37 -7.35 6.69
N THR A 50 12.94 -8.16 7.67
CA THR A 50 13.61 -8.24 8.97
C THR A 50 15.06 -8.68 8.81
N GLN A 51 15.31 -9.72 7.99
CA GLN A 51 16.65 -10.21 7.69
C GLN A 51 17.51 -9.16 6.98
N SER A 52 16.92 -8.42 6.04
CA SER A 52 17.61 -7.36 5.29
C SER A 52 18.04 -6.22 6.21
N ILE A 53 17.17 -5.80 7.14
CA ILE A 53 17.46 -4.69 8.07
C ILE A 53 18.62 -5.01 9.02
N VAL A 54 18.77 -6.27 9.43
CA VAL A 54 19.84 -6.70 10.35
C VAL A 54 21.10 -7.20 9.64
N ALA A 55 21.08 -7.29 8.31
CA ALA A 55 22.23 -7.69 7.52
C ALA A 55 23.35 -6.64 7.63
N SER A 56 24.59 -7.07 7.42
CA SER A 56 25.69 -6.13 7.23
C SER A 56 25.48 -5.34 5.93
N VAL A 57 26.01 -4.12 5.88
CA VAL A 57 25.81 -3.20 4.74
C VAL A 57 26.24 -3.83 3.41
N ASP A 58 27.34 -4.59 3.42
CA ASP A 58 27.87 -5.31 2.25
C ASP A 58 27.02 -6.52 1.81
N LYS A 59 26.05 -6.94 2.64
CA LYS A 59 25.15 -8.08 2.38
C LYS A 59 23.70 -7.70 2.20
N PHE A 60 23.34 -6.43 2.39
CA PHE A 60 21.95 -5.97 2.27
C PHE A 60 21.34 -6.34 0.92
N ASP A 61 21.98 -5.97 -0.19
CA ASP A 61 21.45 -6.20 -1.54
C ASP A 61 21.22 -7.70 -1.79
N GLU A 62 22.17 -8.55 -1.40
CA GLU A 62 22.08 -10.00 -1.56
C GLU A 62 20.86 -10.59 -0.80
N VAL A 63 20.66 -10.18 0.46
CA VAL A 63 19.55 -10.67 1.29
C VAL A 63 18.22 -10.13 0.79
N PHE A 64 18.16 -8.83 0.46
CA PHE A 64 16.93 -8.18 0.01
C PHE A 64 16.49 -8.72 -1.35
N ASP A 65 17.38 -8.78 -2.35
CA ASP A 65 17.03 -9.20 -3.71
C ASP A 65 16.59 -10.67 -3.73
N THR A 66 17.28 -11.54 -2.99
CA THR A 66 16.89 -12.95 -2.86
C THR A 66 15.49 -13.07 -2.23
N GLY A 67 15.25 -12.32 -1.14
CA GLY A 67 13.96 -12.33 -0.45
C GLY A 67 12.82 -11.76 -1.29
N MET A 68 13.08 -10.69 -2.03
CA MET A 68 12.13 -10.09 -2.95
C MET A 68 11.80 -11.03 -4.11
N GLN A 69 12.81 -11.67 -4.69
CA GLN A 69 12.60 -12.64 -5.76
C GLN A 69 11.74 -13.83 -5.29
N ASP A 70 12.00 -14.35 -4.09
CA ASP A 70 11.18 -15.41 -3.49
C ASP A 70 9.74 -14.94 -3.23
N TYR A 71 9.55 -13.70 -2.74
CA TYR A 71 8.22 -13.10 -2.58
C TYR A 71 7.47 -13.00 -3.90
N LEU A 72 8.12 -12.50 -4.96
CA LEU A 72 7.53 -12.37 -6.28
C LEU A 72 7.14 -13.74 -6.86
N ASN A 73 8.02 -14.72 -6.76
CA ASN A 73 7.79 -16.10 -7.21
C ASN A 73 6.66 -16.79 -6.43
N SER A 74 6.43 -16.41 -5.18
CA SER A 74 5.39 -16.99 -4.33
C SER A 74 3.98 -16.45 -4.60
N GLY A 75 3.79 -15.62 -5.63
CA GLY A 75 2.51 -15.05 -6.03
C GLY A 75 2.45 -13.52 -6.00
N GLY A 76 3.48 -12.86 -5.46
CA GLY A 76 3.55 -11.40 -5.45
C GLY A 76 3.52 -10.81 -6.86
N GLN A 77 4.20 -11.43 -7.83
CA GLN A 77 4.20 -10.95 -9.22
C GLN A 77 2.82 -11.05 -9.86
N ALA A 78 2.09 -12.16 -9.64
CA ALA A 78 0.75 -12.36 -10.21
C ALA A 78 -0.23 -11.30 -9.71
N ILE A 79 -0.16 -10.93 -8.43
CA ILE A 79 -0.98 -9.85 -7.84
C ILE A 79 -0.62 -8.50 -8.45
N ILE A 80 0.67 -8.20 -8.61
CA ILE A 80 1.14 -6.94 -9.21
C ILE A 80 0.63 -6.83 -10.66
N ASP A 81 0.77 -7.89 -11.44
CA ASP A 81 0.35 -7.91 -12.84
C ASP A 81 -1.16 -7.76 -12.99
N GLU A 82 -1.95 -8.45 -12.16
CA GLU A 82 -3.42 -8.33 -12.19
C GLU A 82 -3.89 -6.94 -11.76
N ARG A 83 -3.30 -6.37 -10.70
CA ARG A 83 -3.58 -4.99 -10.29
C ARG A 83 -3.24 -3.97 -11.36
N LYS A 84 -2.10 -4.15 -12.04
CA LYS A 84 -1.69 -3.30 -13.17
C LYS A 84 -2.68 -3.41 -14.33
N ALA A 85 -3.09 -4.61 -14.72
CA ALA A 85 -4.08 -4.81 -15.77
C ALA A 85 -5.45 -4.20 -15.40
N ALA A 86 -5.89 -4.34 -14.15
CA ALA A 86 -7.12 -3.74 -13.65
C ALA A 86 -7.05 -2.21 -13.68
N TRP A 87 -5.91 -1.64 -13.29
CA TRP A 87 -5.65 -0.20 -13.38
C TRP A 87 -5.70 0.29 -14.83
N GLU A 88 -4.94 -0.34 -15.73
CA GLU A 88 -4.87 0.04 -17.15
C GLU A 88 -6.23 -0.03 -17.84
N LYS A 89 -7.09 -0.97 -17.43
CA LYS A 89 -8.47 -1.07 -17.93
C LYS A 89 -9.33 0.16 -17.58
N VAL A 90 -9.10 0.78 -16.42
CA VAL A 90 -9.91 1.90 -15.92
C VAL A 90 -9.27 3.25 -16.24
N TYR A 91 -7.94 3.32 -16.16
CA TYR A 91 -7.18 4.58 -16.18
C TYR A 91 -6.13 4.64 -17.29
N SER A 92 -6.00 3.61 -18.14
CA SER A 92 -4.96 3.52 -19.18
C SER A 92 -3.55 3.69 -18.59
N ASP A 93 -2.73 4.58 -19.15
CA ASP A 93 -1.33 4.82 -18.79
C ASP A 93 -1.15 5.87 -17.68
N LYS A 94 -2.25 6.35 -17.07
CA LYS A 94 -2.16 7.29 -15.95
C LYS A 94 -1.37 6.67 -14.81
N THR A 95 -0.49 7.46 -14.20
CA THR A 95 0.31 7.02 -13.04
C THR A 95 -0.25 7.50 -11.71
N MET A 96 -1.32 8.30 -11.73
CA MET A 96 -1.94 8.93 -10.56
C MET A 96 -3.46 9.03 -10.74
N LEU A 97 -4.19 9.08 -9.61
CA LEU A 97 -5.62 9.42 -9.60
C LEU A 97 -5.80 10.94 -9.65
N ASP A 98 -6.60 11.40 -10.60
CA ASP A 98 -6.98 12.82 -10.79
C ASP A 98 -7.80 13.38 -9.64
#